data_AF-H0H0U6-F1
#
_entry.id   AF-H0H0U6-F1
#
_cell.length_a   1.000
_cell.length_b   1.000
_cell.length_c   1.000
_cell.angle_alpha   90.00
_cell.angle_beta   90.00
_cell.angle_gamma   90.00
#
_symmetry.space_group_name_H-M   'P 1'
#
loop_
_entity.id
_entity.type
_entity.pdbx_description
1 polymer ?
#
loop_
_entity_poly.entity_id
_entity_poly.type
_entity_poly.pdbx_seq_one_letter_code
_entity_poly.pdbx_strand_id
1 'polypeptide(L)'
;MTVTIKELTNHNYIDHELSATLDSTDAFEGPEKLLEIWFFPHKDAITTEKTLRDIVMARWIEILKLVKCEVLSMKKTKELDAFLLSESSLFVFDHKLTLKTCGTTTTLFCLARLFQIIEQELSWDFQTTASGKYKPFKVFYSRRCFLFPCKQAAIHQNWTDEVDYLNRFFDNGTSYSVGRNDKSNHWNLYVTETDRATSEETDCIEDDDETFEVLMTELDPECADKFVCGPDTSTAAPAELNEDKGHNLGYQMTKKTKLDDIYLNSSQDSNLSFHHDAFAFTPCGYSSNMVLDEKYYYTLHVTPEKGWSYASFESNIPVFDLSQGKQDNLDVLLHILNVFQPREFSMTFFTKNSENPSFKKLLRIDESLSEYITLDKIVYDLDDYHLFYMKLQKKYEKPPLPAVLHIHTYLHKMVLYYSAISCLIPSTYNKNAMNIITPPFLTSQNIGRKLAEPRGGGKKSPSEFLDQTDPSSQGILAAQTFFLSLM
;
A
#
# COMPACT_ATOMS: atom_id res chain seq x y z
N MET A 1 13.15 -20.83 2.63
CA MET A 1 14.61 -20.57 2.71
C MET A 1 14.76 -19.26 3.45
N THR A 2 15.77 -19.07 4.28
CA THR A 2 15.95 -17.79 4.98
C THR A 2 17.11 -17.04 4.34
N VAL A 3 17.00 -15.72 4.19
CA VAL A 3 17.99 -14.86 3.49
C VAL A 3 19.40 -15.07 4.03
N THR A 4 20.40 -15.27 3.18
CA THR A 4 21.79 -15.46 3.62
C THR A 4 22.61 -14.18 3.43
N ILE A 5 23.68 -14.01 4.21
CA ILE A 5 24.55 -12.82 4.06
C ILE A 5 25.17 -12.68 2.66
N LYS A 6 25.20 -13.77 1.87
CA LYS A 6 25.67 -13.73 0.48
C LYS A 6 24.79 -12.82 -0.40
N GLU A 7 23.51 -12.70 -0.09
CA GLU A 7 22.58 -11.88 -0.87
C GLU A 7 22.87 -10.38 -0.77
N LEU A 8 23.49 -9.93 0.33
CA LEU A 8 23.93 -8.55 0.54
C LEU A 8 25.10 -8.13 -0.36
N THR A 9 25.85 -9.09 -0.91
CA THR A 9 27.07 -8.83 -1.69
C THR A 9 26.94 -9.21 -3.16
N ASN A 10 25.83 -9.86 -3.54
CA ASN A 10 25.61 -10.39 -4.89
C ASN A 10 24.58 -9.55 -5.64
N HIS A 11 24.84 -8.25 -5.77
CA HIS A 11 24.05 -7.34 -6.59
C HIS A 11 24.75 -7.13 -7.93
N ASN A 12 23.96 -7.03 -9.01
CA ASN A 12 24.50 -6.71 -10.33
C ASN A 12 24.76 -5.21 -10.49
N TYR A 13 24.04 -4.39 -9.70
CA TYR A 13 24.20 -2.94 -9.62
C TYR A 13 23.77 -2.46 -8.23
N ILE A 14 24.50 -1.50 -7.66
CA ILE A 14 24.11 -0.71 -6.48
C ILE A 14 24.52 0.74 -6.74
N ASP A 15 23.63 1.68 -6.45
CA ASP A 15 23.92 3.11 -6.44
C ASP A 15 24.32 3.56 -5.02
N HIS A 16 25.63 3.50 -4.73
CA HIS A 16 26.15 3.84 -3.41
C HIS A 16 25.99 5.32 -3.05
N GLU A 17 25.95 6.23 -4.04
CA GLU A 17 25.79 7.66 -3.79
C GLU A 17 24.34 7.95 -3.40
N LEU A 18 23.38 7.41 -4.15
CA LEU A 18 21.96 7.55 -3.85
C LEU A 18 21.62 6.91 -2.50
N SER A 19 22.10 5.67 -2.27
CA SER A 19 21.89 4.96 -1.00
C SER A 19 22.34 5.77 0.22
N ALA A 20 23.48 6.46 0.12
CA ALA A 20 24.03 7.26 1.22
C ALA A 20 23.31 8.60 1.44
N THR A 21 22.62 9.12 0.43
CA THR A 21 22.06 10.49 0.42
C THR A 21 20.54 10.56 0.46
N LEU A 22 19.86 9.42 0.26
CA LEU A 22 18.41 9.36 0.24
C LEU A 22 17.79 9.65 1.62
N ASP A 23 16.96 10.68 1.70
CA ASP A 23 16.21 11.11 2.88
C ASP A 23 14.71 10.87 2.65
N SER A 24 14.09 10.05 3.51
CA SER A 24 12.65 9.74 3.45
C SER A 24 11.79 10.58 4.41
N THR A 25 12.34 11.64 5.03
CA THR A 25 11.62 12.45 6.04
C THR A 25 10.29 13.04 5.52
N ASP A 26 10.23 13.40 4.24
CA ASP A 26 9.01 13.92 3.58
C ASP A 26 8.36 12.91 2.62
N ALA A 27 8.76 11.64 2.68
CA ALA A 27 8.19 10.59 1.86
C ALA A 27 6.70 10.46 2.15
N PHE A 28 5.89 10.83 1.16
CA PHE A 28 4.46 10.65 1.21
C PHE A 28 4.10 9.42 0.38
N GLU A 29 3.87 8.29 1.05
CA GLU A 29 3.40 7.09 0.36
C GLU A 29 1.89 7.20 0.08
N GLY A 30 1.59 7.65 -1.14
CA GLY A 30 0.27 7.50 -1.75
C GLY A 30 0.08 6.07 -2.27
N PRO A 31 -1.17 5.62 -2.49
CA PRO A 31 -1.43 4.28 -2.98
C PRO A 31 -0.71 4.02 -4.31
N GLU A 32 -0.24 2.80 -4.40
CA GLU A 32 0.60 2.33 -5.50
C GLU A 32 -0.17 2.33 -6.82
N LYS A 33 0.60 2.53 -7.89
CA LYS A 33 0.21 2.43 -9.27
C LYS A 33 1.00 1.28 -9.88
N LEU A 34 0.29 0.28 -10.36
CA LEU A 34 0.86 -0.94 -10.93
C LEU A 34 0.58 -0.95 -12.44
N LEU A 35 1.64 -0.98 -13.24
CA LEU A 35 1.58 -1.12 -14.69
C LEU A 35 2.25 -2.44 -15.07
N GLU A 36 1.51 -3.32 -15.72
CA GLU A 36 2.03 -4.56 -16.28
C GLU A 36 1.74 -4.61 -17.79
N ILE A 37 2.76 -4.91 -18.58
CA ILE A 37 2.64 -5.04 -20.04
C ILE A 37 3.28 -6.35 -20.46
N TRP A 38 2.46 -7.22 -21.03
CA TRP A 38 2.88 -8.40 -21.75
C TRP A 38 2.96 -8.06 -23.22
N PHE A 39 4.16 -8.08 -23.78
CA PHE A 39 4.37 -7.87 -25.22
C PHE A 39 4.07 -9.15 -26.00
N PHE A 40 4.46 -10.30 -25.44
CA PHE A 40 4.18 -11.63 -25.96
C PHE A 40 3.60 -12.53 -24.86
N PRO A 41 2.89 -13.63 -25.20
CA PRO A 41 2.35 -14.56 -24.21
C PRO A 41 3.41 -15.28 -23.37
N HIS A 42 4.59 -15.55 -23.95
CA HIS A 42 5.72 -16.19 -23.28
C HIS A 42 7.02 -15.86 -24.03
N LYS A 43 8.17 -16.19 -23.44
CA LYS A 43 9.50 -15.91 -24.04
C LYS A 43 9.69 -16.54 -25.43
N ASP A 44 9.18 -17.76 -25.63
CA ASP A 44 9.36 -18.49 -26.90
C ASP A 44 8.50 -17.93 -28.06
N ALA A 45 7.57 -16.99 -27.77
CA ALA A 45 6.77 -16.32 -28.79
C ALA A 45 7.47 -15.07 -29.37
N ILE A 46 8.62 -14.68 -28.82
CA ILE A 46 9.41 -13.57 -29.34
C ILE A 46 10.03 -14.01 -30.68
N THR A 47 9.69 -13.31 -31.75
CA THR A 47 10.12 -13.65 -33.12
C THR A 47 11.45 -13.01 -33.55
N THR A 48 11.96 -12.08 -32.74
CA THR A 48 13.22 -11.36 -32.98
C THR A 48 14.33 -11.89 -32.09
N GLU A 49 15.58 -11.53 -32.39
CA GLU A 49 16.74 -12.02 -31.63
C GLU A 49 16.87 -11.39 -30.23
N LYS A 50 16.23 -10.25 -29.99
CA LYS A 50 16.39 -9.46 -28.77
C LYS A 50 15.13 -9.45 -27.91
N THR A 51 15.33 -9.43 -26.61
CA THR A 51 14.27 -9.37 -25.59
C THR A 51 14.32 -8.05 -24.81
N LEU A 52 13.32 -7.79 -23.97
CA LEU A 52 13.36 -6.63 -23.07
C LEU A 52 14.61 -6.60 -22.19
N ARG A 53 15.18 -7.76 -21.86
CA ARG A 53 16.38 -7.87 -21.01
C ARG A 53 17.68 -7.51 -21.73
N ASP A 54 17.65 -7.38 -23.06
CA ASP A 54 18.75 -6.83 -23.86
C ASP A 54 18.79 -5.29 -23.84
N ILE A 55 17.74 -4.63 -23.34
CA ILE A 55 17.74 -3.17 -23.16
C ILE A 55 18.78 -2.79 -22.09
N VAL A 56 19.71 -1.91 -22.47
CA VAL A 56 20.80 -1.51 -21.58
C VAL A 56 20.30 -0.67 -20.41
N MET A 57 20.97 -0.80 -19.26
CA MET A 57 20.65 -0.09 -18.00
C MET A 57 20.37 1.41 -18.17
N ALA A 58 21.16 2.10 -19.01
CA ALA A 58 21.01 3.54 -19.25
C ALA A 58 19.62 3.91 -19.81
N ARG A 59 19.00 3.03 -20.60
CA ARG A 59 17.64 3.22 -21.12
C ARG A 59 16.57 3.01 -20.06
N TRP A 60 16.75 2.03 -19.18
CA TRP A 60 15.87 1.86 -18.03
C TRP A 60 15.94 3.06 -17.09
N ILE A 61 17.13 3.58 -16.80
CA ILE A 61 17.28 4.82 -16.03
C ILE A 61 16.57 6.00 -16.71
N GLU A 62 16.67 6.12 -18.04
CA GLU A 62 15.96 7.15 -18.80
C GLU A 62 14.43 7.03 -18.64
N ILE A 63 13.88 5.82 -18.73
CA ILE A 63 12.46 5.54 -18.51
C ILE A 63 12.05 5.88 -17.07
N LEU A 64 12.83 5.41 -16.08
CA LEU A 64 12.52 5.56 -14.66
C LEU A 64 12.54 7.03 -14.21
N LYS A 65 13.42 7.85 -14.81
CA LYS A 65 13.41 9.30 -14.60
C LYS A 65 12.09 9.96 -15.02
N LEU A 66 11.41 9.47 -16.06
CA LEU A 66 10.11 10.02 -16.50
C LEU A 66 8.99 9.74 -15.50
N VAL A 67 9.12 8.68 -14.70
CA VAL A 67 8.15 8.30 -13.67
C VAL A 67 8.54 8.76 -12.27
N LYS A 68 9.69 9.46 -12.15
CA LYS A 68 10.30 9.95 -10.89
C LYS A 68 10.76 8.83 -9.95
N CYS A 69 11.31 7.76 -10.51
CA CYS A 69 11.95 6.71 -9.75
C CYS A 69 13.45 6.68 -10.03
N GLU A 70 14.22 6.34 -9.00
CA GLU A 70 15.66 6.14 -9.10
C GLU A 70 16.01 4.70 -8.72
N VAL A 71 17.04 4.13 -9.37
CA VAL A 71 17.45 2.74 -9.11
C VAL A 71 18.41 2.70 -7.94
N LEU A 72 18.00 2.04 -6.85
CA LEU A 72 18.88 1.77 -5.70
C LEU A 72 19.82 0.61 -6.02
N SER A 73 19.24 -0.46 -6.54
CA SER A 73 19.98 -1.69 -6.85
C SER A 73 19.24 -2.55 -7.86
N MET A 74 19.95 -3.52 -8.42
CA MET A 74 19.36 -4.48 -9.35
C MET A 74 20.02 -5.86 -9.24
N LYS A 75 19.19 -6.90 -9.35
CA LYS A 75 19.60 -8.31 -9.42
C LYS A 75 19.11 -8.95 -10.71
N LYS A 76 20.00 -9.64 -11.40
CA LYS A 76 19.72 -10.43 -12.59
C LYS A 76 19.69 -11.91 -12.25
N THR A 77 18.65 -12.59 -12.69
CA THR A 77 18.54 -14.04 -12.68
C THR A 77 18.58 -14.57 -14.11
N LYS A 78 18.34 -15.87 -14.30
CA LYS A 78 18.22 -16.44 -15.65
C LYS A 78 16.98 -15.95 -16.41
N GLU A 79 15.90 -15.58 -15.73
CA GLU A 79 14.62 -15.24 -16.39
C GLU A 79 14.10 -13.83 -16.09
N LEU A 80 14.71 -13.11 -15.14
CA LEU A 80 14.21 -11.85 -14.61
C LEU A 80 15.34 -10.88 -14.25
N ASP A 81 15.20 -9.61 -14.64
CA ASP A 81 15.96 -8.50 -14.06
C ASP A 81 15.04 -7.74 -13.07
N ALA A 82 15.39 -7.79 -11.78
CA ALA A 82 14.62 -7.17 -10.70
C ALA A 82 15.33 -5.90 -10.20
N PHE A 83 14.67 -4.76 -10.33
CA PHE A 83 15.18 -3.44 -9.95
C PHE A 83 14.48 -2.99 -8.67
N LEU A 84 15.25 -2.75 -7.62
CA LEU A 84 14.78 -2.08 -6.42
C LEU A 84 14.94 -0.58 -6.60
N LEU A 85 13.85 0.15 -6.50
CA LEU A 85 13.79 1.59 -6.74
C LEU A 85 13.57 2.34 -5.42
N SER A 86 13.71 3.67 -5.46
CA SER A 86 13.31 4.58 -4.38
C SER A 86 11.80 4.41 -4.07
N GLU A 87 11.50 3.51 -3.14
CA GLU A 87 10.15 3.09 -2.68
C GLU A 87 9.28 2.40 -3.74
N SER A 88 9.88 1.69 -4.69
CA SER A 88 9.17 1.14 -5.86
C SER A 88 9.93 -0.06 -6.45
N SER A 89 9.32 -0.77 -7.39
CA SER A 89 9.95 -1.94 -8.02
C SER A 89 9.66 -2.02 -9.51
N LEU A 90 10.66 -2.49 -10.28
CA LEU A 90 10.51 -2.84 -11.68
C LEU A 90 11.02 -4.27 -11.89
N PHE A 91 10.20 -5.09 -12.53
CA PHE A 91 10.52 -6.47 -12.91
C PHE A 91 10.50 -6.59 -14.43
N VAL A 92 11.62 -7.00 -15.03
CA VAL A 92 11.77 -7.12 -16.48
C VAL A 92 12.07 -8.57 -16.85
N PHE A 93 11.10 -9.22 -17.49
CA PHE A 93 11.23 -10.52 -18.13
C PHE A 93 11.58 -10.34 -19.60
N ASP A 94 11.86 -11.42 -20.33
CA ASP A 94 12.12 -11.34 -21.77
C ASP A 94 10.93 -10.76 -22.56
N HIS A 95 9.70 -11.10 -22.19
CA HIS A 95 8.48 -10.82 -22.94
C HIS A 95 7.48 -9.88 -22.23
N LYS A 96 7.70 -9.59 -20.95
CA LYS A 96 6.81 -8.75 -20.13
C LYS A 96 7.57 -7.89 -19.14
N LEU A 97 6.93 -6.86 -18.62
CA LEU A 97 7.43 -6.09 -17.49
C LEU A 97 6.31 -5.72 -16.52
N THR A 98 6.68 -5.53 -15.27
CA THR A 98 5.80 -5.03 -14.20
C THR A 98 6.51 -3.87 -13.49
N LEU A 99 5.90 -2.68 -13.54
CA LEU A 99 6.37 -1.45 -12.91
C LEU A 99 5.38 -1.03 -11.83
N LYS A 100 5.82 -1.17 -10.57
CA LYS A 100 5.07 -0.75 -9.39
C LYS A 100 5.69 0.51 -8.81
N THR A 101 4.88 1.55 -8.66
CA THR A 101 5.35 2.86 -8.19
C THR A 101 4.43 3.45 -7.14
N CYS A 102 4.98 4.16 -6.16
CA CYS A 102 4.21 4.75 -5.05
C CYS A 102 4.23 6.29 -5.07
N GLY A 103 3.55 6.93 -4.11
CA GLY A 103 3.69 8.38 -3.90
C GLY A 103 3.16 9.24 -5.05
N THR A 104 3.95 10.25 -5.47
CA THR A 104 3.59 11.23 -6.52
C THR A 104 4.25 10.96 -7.88
N THR A 105 4.69 9.71 -8.06
CA THR A 105 5.25 9.17 -9.30
C THR A 105 4.24 9.26 -10.44
N THR A 106 4.77 9.36 -11.65
CA THR A 106 4.03 9.56 -12.90
C THR A 106 4.12 8.34 -13.80
N THR A 107 3.73 7.17 -13.28
CA THR A 107 3.92 5.83 -13.88
C THR A 107 3.62 5.77 -15.37
N LEU A 108 2.50 6.35 -15.82
CA LEU A 108 2.06 6.25 -17.21
C LEU A 108 2.90 7.11 -18.18
N PHE A 109 3.71 8.05 -17.68
CA PHE A 109 4.56 8.87 -18.53
C PHE A 109 5.75 8.11 -19.14
N CYS A 110 6.01 6.86 -18.70
CA CYS A 110 6.99 6.01 -19.35
C CYS A 110 6.56 5.53 -20.74
N LEU A 111 5.24 5.41 -21.01
CA LEU A 111 4.71 4.64 -22.15
C LEU A 111 5.30 5.07 -23.50
N ALA A 112 5.31 6.38 -23.78
CA ALA A 112 5.83 6.89 -25.05
C ALA A 112 7.31 6.54 -25.25
N ARG A 113 8.12 6.67 -24.19
CA ARG A 113 9.55 6.38 -24.30
C ARG A 113 9.84 4.88 -24.34
N LEU A 114 9.08 4.09 -23.59
CA LEU A 114 9.15 2.63 -23.58
C LEU A 114 8.90 2.06 -24.98
N PHE A 115 7.78 2.41 -25.62
CA PHE A 115 7.46 1.90 -26.96
C PHE A 115 8.47 2.37 -28.01
N GLN A 116 8.96 3.62 -27.91
CA GLN A 116 10.03 4.09 -28.79
C GLN A 116 11.32 3.26 -28.67
N ILE A 117 11.73 2.88 -27.45
CA ILE A 117 12.91 2.04 -27.23
C ILE A 117 12.67 0.63 -27.77
N ILE A 118 11.48 0.07 -27.55
CA ILE A 118 11.12 -1.27 -28.04
C ILE A 118 11.20 -1.33 -29.56
N GLU A 119 10.61 -0.37 -30.27
CA GLU A 119 10.67 -0.28 -31.73
C GLU A 119 12.13 -0.13 -32.23
N GLN A 120 12.91 0.75 -31.60
CA GLN A 120 14.26 1.12 -32.05
C GLN A 120 15.33 0.06 -31.73
N GLU A 121 15.27 -0.54 -30.55
CA GLU A 121 16.33 -1.39 -30.03
C GLU A 121 16.00 -2.89 -30.14
N LEU A 122 14.71 -3.26 -30.07
CA LEU A 122 14.23 -4.65 -30.14
C LEU A 122 13.59 -4.99 -31.49
N SER A 123 13.24 -4.00 -32.31
CA SER A 123 12.55 -4.20 -33.60
C SER A 123 11.20 -4.91 -33.45
N TRP A 124 10.51 -4.72 -32.32
CA TRP A 124 9.15 -5.21 -32.15
C TRP A 124 8.15 -4.18 -32.69
N ASP A 125 7.17 -4.64 -33.46
CA ASP A 125 6.09 -3.82 -34.00
C ASP A 125 4.75 -4.28 -33.45
N PHE A 126 4.16 -3.45 -32.59
CA PHE A 126 2.83 -3.65 -32.02
C PHE A 126 1.84 -2.59 -32.49
N GLN A 127 2.23 -1.71 -33.41
CA GLN A 127 1.38 -0.61 -33.82
C GLN A 127 0.34 -1.10 -34.84
N THR A 128 -0.94 -0.89 -34.56
CA THR A 128 -2.01 -1.24 -35.48
C THR A 128 -2.12 -0.15 -36.55
N THR A 129 -2.10 -0.57 -37.83
CA THR A 129 -2.16 0.37 -38.96
C THR A 129 -3.47 1.15 -39.05
N ALA A 130 -4.55 0.63 -38.46
CA ALA A 130 -5.87 1.22 -38.51
C ALA A 130 -6.05 2.40 -37.53
N SER A 131 -5.49 2.31 -36.31
CA SER A 131 -5.66 3.33 -35.27
C SER A 131 -4.38 4.09 -34.95
N GLY A 132 -3.21 3.55 -35.32
CA GLY A 132 -1.90 4.06 -34.90
C GLY A 132 -1.59 3.80 -33.43
N LYS A 133 -2.38 2.96 -32.73
CA LYS A 133 -2.18 2.59 -31.33
C LYS A 133 -1.45 1.25 -31.22
N TYR A 134 -0.97 0.96 -30.03
CA TYR A 134 -0.29 -0.29 -29.69
C TYR A 134 -1.27 -1.37 -29.27
N LYS A 135 -1.00 -2.60 -29.73
CA LYS A 135 -1.71 -3.80 -29.34
C LYS A 135 -0.71 -4.88 -28.93
N PRO A 136 -0.04 -4.74 -27.77
CA PRO A 136 0.75 -5.82 -27.19
C PRO A 136 -0.17 -6.96 -26.73
N PHE A 137 0.38 -8.12 -26.36
CA PHE A 137 -0.40 -9.29 -25.94
C PHE A 137 -1.45 -8.98 -24.85
N LYS A 138 -1.06 -8.25 -23.80
CA LYS A 138 -1.96 -7.87 -22.69
C LYS A 138 -1.40 -6.67 -21.93
N VAL A 139 -2.27 -5.77 -21.46
CA VAL A 139 -1.91 -4.66 -20.57
C VAL A 139 -2.81 -4.65 -19.35
N PHE A 140 -2.22 -4.45 -18.18
CA PHE A 140 -2.93 -4.14 -16.94
C PHE A 140 -2.40 -2.83 -16.35
N TYR A 141 -3.30 -1.96 -15.95
CA TYR A 141 -2.96 -0.83 -15.09
C TYR A 141 -3.95 -0.76 -13.95
N SER A 142 -3.46 -0.74 -12.72
CA SER A 142 -4.33 -0.73 -11.55
C SER A 142 -3.79 0.13 -10.43
N ARG A 143 -4.72 0.55 -9.57
CA ARG A 143 -4.41 1.25 -8.32
C ARG A 143 -5.61 1.34 -7.39
N ARG A 144 -5.34 1.48 -6.10
CA ARG A 144 -6.34 1.95 -5.13
C ARG A 144 -6.64 3.44 -5.34
N CYS A 145 -7.82 3.89 -4.91
CA CYS A 145 -8.11 5.32 -4.79
C CYS A 145 -7.09 6.06 -3.91
N PHE A 146 -6.62 7.22 -4.37
CA PHE A 146 -5.75 8.09 -3.58
C PHE A 146 -6.46 8.64 -2.34
N LEU A 147 -5.73 8.63 -1.21
CA LEU A 147 -6.11 9.38 -0.01
C LEU A 147 -6.17 10.88 -0.30
N PHE A 148 -5.22 11.39 -1.10
CA PHE A 148 -5.14 12.79 -1.51
C PHE A 148 -4.93 12.92 -3.02
N PRO A 149 -5.97 12.77 -3.85
CA PRO A 149 -5.85 12.82 -5.30
C PRO A 149 -5.26 14.15 -5.81
N CYS A 150 -5.54 15.27 -5.13
CA CYS A 150 -5.02 16.59 -5.49
C CYS A 150 -3.49 16.75 -5.34
N LYS A 151 -2.81 15.85 -4.63
CA LYS A 151 -1.35 15.82 -4.54
C LYS A 151 -0.69 15.10 -5.72
N GLN A 152 -1.46 14.36 -6.51
CA GLN A 152 -0.94 13.66 -7.68
C GLN A 152 -0.68 14.62 -8.85
N ALA A 153 0.28 14.26 -9.69
CA ALA A 153 0.67 15.08 -10.83
C ALA A 153 -0.19 14.80 -12.07
N ALA A 154 -0.57 15.87 -12.77
CA ALA A 154 -1.18 15.83 -14.09
C ALA A 154 -2.34 14.82 -14.20
N ILE A 155 -2.21 13.82 -15.08
CA ILE A 155 -3.25 12.83 -15.38
C ILE A 155 -3.58 11.92 -14.20
N HIS A 156 -2.71 11.82 -13.19
CA HIS A 156 -2.90 10.90 -12.06
C HIS A 156 -3.81 11.47 -10.96
N GLN A 157 -4.46 12.62 -11.18
CA GLN A 157 -5.37 13.21 -10.19
C GLN A 157 -6.72 12.49 -10.11
N ASN A 158 -7.14 11.82 -11.17
CA ASN A 158 -8.38 11.06 -11.20
C ASN A 158 -8.29 9.89 -12.20
N TRP A 159 -9.17 8.92 -12.02
CA TRP A 159 -9.16 7.69 -12.81
C TRP A 159 -9.50 7.92 -14.30
N THR A 160 -10.42 8.84 -14.58
CA THR A 160 -10.85 9.14 -15.96
C THR A 160 -9.68 9.65 -16.81
N ASP A 161 -8.88 10.58 -16.28
CA ASP A 161 -7.72 11.12 -16.99
C ASP A 161 -6.65 10.05 -17.28
N GLU A 162 -6.45 9.09 -16.37
CA GLU A 162 -5.53 7.96 -16.58
C GLU A 162 -6.05 7.02 -17.68
N VAL A 163 -7.35 6.71 -17.67
CA VAL A 163 -7.99 5.89 -18.71
C VAL A 163 -7.93 6.59 -20.07
N ASP A 164 -8.22 7.88 -20.13
CA ASP A 164 -8.13 8.67 -21.37
C ASP A 164 -6.69 8.70 -21.89
N TYR A 165 -5.71 8.82 -20.99
CA TYR A 165 -4.30 8.73 -21.36
C TYR A 165 -3.93 7.35 -21.90
N LEU A 166 -4.29 6.27 -21.22
CA LEU A 166 -4.06 4.89 -21.68
C LEU A 166 -4.71 4.60 -23.03
N ASN A 167 -5.94 5.09 -23.25
CA ASN A 167 -6.67 4.93 -24.51
C ASN A 167 -6.03 5.66 -25.70
N ARG A 168 -5.07 6.56 -25.47
CA ARG A 168 -4.24 7.14 -26.55
C ARG A 168 -3.14 6.19 -27.01
N PHE A 169 -2.72 5.25 -26.15
CA PHE A 169 -1.67 4.28 -26.43
C PHE A 169 -2.22 2.94 -26.87
N PHE A 170 -3.31 2.46 -26.29
CA PHE A 170 -3.79 1.09 -26.48
C PHE A 170 -5.14 1.02 -27.19
N ASP A 171 -5.31 -0.02 -28.00
CA ASP A 171 -6.60 -0.43 -28.54
C ASP A 171 -7.34 -1.36 -27.56
N ASN A 172 -8.68 -1.39 -27.66
CA ASN A 172 -9.56 -2.29 -26.91
C ASN A 172 -9.35 -2.31 -25.38
N GLY A 173 -8.99 -1.17 -24.80
CA GLY A 173 -8.90 -1.01 -23.35
C GLY A 173 -10.28 -0.90 -22.69
N THR A 174 -10.46 -1.62 -21.60
CA THR A 174 -11.65 -1.56 -20.73
C THR A 174 -11.26 -1.16 -19.32
N SER A 175 -12.05 -0.30 -18.69
CA SER A 175 -11.82 0.16 -17.32
C SER A 175 -12.92 -0.28 -16.37
N TYR A 176 -12.55 -0.68 -15.15
CA TYR A 176 -13.41 -1.15 -14.08
C TYR A 176 -13.13 -0.37 -12.79
N SER A 177 -14.19 -0.03 -12.06
CA SER A 177 -14.12 0.40 -10.65
C SER A 177 -14.65 -0.73 -9.78
N VAL A 178 -13.76 -1.30 -8.98
CA VAL A 178 -13.98 -2.52 -8.19
C VAL A 178 -14.15 -2.14 -6.72
N GLY A 179 -15.34 -2.40 -6.18
CA GLY A 179 -15.72 -2.00 -4.82
C GLY A 179 -16.75 -0.88 -4.82
N ARG A 180 -17.00 -0.30 -3.65
CA ARG A 180 -18.05 0.73 -3.50
C ARG A 180 -17.56 2.11 -3.93
N ASN A 181 -18.32 2.73 -4.84
CA ASN A 181 -18.06 4.08 -5.35
C ASN A 181 -18.37 5.21 -4.35
N ASP A 182 -19.07 4.92 -3.26
CA ASP A 182 -19.59 5.93 -2.32
C ASP A 182 -18.54 6.46 -1.32
N LYS A 183 -17.35 5.84 -1.23
CA LYS A 183 -16.39 6.10 -0.14
C LYS A 183 -14.94 6.38 -0.55
N SER A 184 -14.64 6.72 -1.81
CA SER A 184 -13.25 6.88 -2.30
C SER A 184 -12.33 5.74 -1.83
N ASN A 185 -12.87 4.52 -1.80
CA ASN A 185 -12.22 3.35 -1.20
C ASN A 185 -12.35 2.12 -2.10
N HIS A 186 -12.48 2.36 -3.41
CA HIS A 186 -12.51 1.34 -4.45
C HIS A 186 -11.11 1.18 -5.06
N TRP A 187 -10.93 0.05 -5.74
CA TRP A 187 -9.76 -0.26 -6.54
C TRP A 187 -10.13 -0.08 -8.02
N ASN A 188 -9.19 0.40 -8.83
CA ASN A 188 -9.41 0.66 -10.24
C ASN A 188 -8.53 -0.25 -11.09
N LEU A 189 -9.08 -0.70 -12.21
CA LEU A 189 -8.40 -1.55 -13.18
C LEU A 189 -8.66 -1.07 -14.59
N TYR A 190 -7.62 -0.95 -15.38
CA TYR A 190 -7.65 -0.86 -16.81
C TYR A 190 -7.00 -2.13 -17.36
N VAL A 191 -7.66 -2.78 -18.31
CA VAL A 191 -7.17 -4.01 -18.93
C VAL A 191 -7.54 -4.02 -20.41
N THR A 192 -6.64 -4.51 -21.27
CA THR A 192 -6.91 -4.73 -22.69
C THR A 192 -7.41 -6.15 -22.94
N GLU A 193 -8.18 -6.34 -24.01
CA GLU A 193 -8.43 -7.69 -24.56
C GLU A 193 -7.10 -8.39 -24.89
N THR A 194 -7.05 -9.71 -24.71
CA THR A 194 -5.87 -10.52 -25.04
C THR A 194 -5.70 -10.60 -26.55
N ASP A 195 -4.51 -10.28 -27.05
CA ASP A 195 -4.22 -10.48 -28.47
C ASP A 195 -3.93 -11.96 -28.78
N ARG A 196 -4.94 -12.66 -29.29
CA ARG A 196 -4.83 -14.07 -29.69
C ARG A 196 -4.26 -14.26 -31.11
N ALA A 197 -4.00 -13.18 -31.85
CA ALA A 197 -3.39 -13.30 -33.17
C ALA A 197 -1.93 -13.78 -33.11
N THR A 198 -1.25 -13.55 -31.98
CA THR A 198 0.14 -13.99 -31.77
C THR A 198 0.26 -15.42 -31.25
N SER A 199 -0.85 -16.14 -31.04
CA SER A 199 -0.88 -17.50 -30.46
C SER A 199 -1.16 -18.61 -31.48
N GLU A 200 -1.09 -18.34 -32.78
CA GLU A 200 -1.31 -19.37 -33.79
C GLU A 200 -0.12 -20.38 -33.81
N GLU A 201 -0.42 -21.65 -33.52
CA GLU A 201 0.32 -22.88 -33.91
C GLU A 201 1.18 -23.67 -32.88
N THR A 202 1.16 -23.40 -31.58
CA THR A 202 1.77 -24.36 -30.61
C THR A 202 0.79 -24.82 -29.54
N ASP A 203 0.76 -26.14 -29.28
CA ASP A 203 0.23 -26.80 -28.07
C ASP A 203 1.03 -26.39 -26.81
N CYS A 204 1.39 -25.10 -26.69
CA CYS A 204 2.07 -24.58 -25.53
C CYS A 204 1.07 -24.56 -24.36
N ILE A 205 1.45 -25.26 -23.29
CA ILE A 205 0.77 -25.24 -21.99
C ILE A 205 0.56 -23.76 -21.65
N GLU A 206 -0.70 -23.33 -21.53
CA GLU A 206 -1.02 -22.00 -21.02
C GLU A 206 -0.27 -21.82 -19.71
N ASP A 207 0.61 -20.82 -19.63
CA ASP A 207 1.28 -20.49 -18.37
C ASP A 207 0.16 -20.10 -17.39
N ASP A 208 0.00 -20.90 -16.33
CA ASP A 208 -0.96 -20.68 -15.24
C ASP A 208 -0.49 -19.46 -14.45
N ASP A 209 -0.70 -18.28 -15.03
CA ASP A 209 -0.31 -17.00 -14.48
C ASP A 209 -1.27 -16.64 -13.33
N GLU A 210 -0.69 -16.40 -12.16
CA GLU A 210 -1.38 -15.85 -11.00
C GLU A 210 -0.64 -14.64 -10.45
N THR A 211 -1.40 -13.66 -9.95
CA THR A 211 -0.85 -12.49 -9.25
C THR A 211 -1.68 -12.19 -8.02
N PHE A 212 -1.03 -12.16 -6.86
CA PHE A 212 -1.63 -11.90 -5.56
C PHE A 212 -1.09 -10.58 -4.99
N GLU A 213 -1.99 -9.65 -4.70
CA GLU A 213 -1.67 -8.36 -4.06
C GLU A 213 -2.46 -8.18 -2.77
N VAL A 214 -1.80 -7.64 -1.75
CA VAL A 214 -2.38 -7.28 -0.45
C VAL A 214 -1.96 -5.85 -0.11
N LEU A 215 -2.93 -4.95 0.02
CA LEU A 215 -2.72 -3.55 0.37
C LEU A 215 -3.25 -3.28 1.78
N MET A 216 -2.39 -2.80 2.66
CA MET A 216 -2.63 -2.72 4.10
C MET A 216 -2.50 -1.28 4.58
N THR A 217 -3.44 -0.83 5.41
CA THR A 217 -3.50 0.52 5.96
C THR A 217 -3.77 0.48 7.46
N GLU A 218 -3.35 1.54 8.16
CA GLU A 218 -3.48 1.63 9.63
C GLU A 218 -2.84 0.39 10.29
N LEU A 219 -1.55 0.20 10.04
CA LEU A 219 -0.75 -0.89 10.59
C LEU A 219 -0.71 -0.80 12.12
N ASP A 220 -0.55 -1.94 12.79
CA ASP A 220 -0.34 -1.93 14.23
C ASP A 220 0.95 -1.15 14.57
N PRO A 221 0.93 -0.20 15.52
CA PRO A 221 2.11 0.62 15.82
C PRO A 221 3.35 -0.17 16.23
N GLU A 222 3.20 -1.25 17.02
CA GLU A 222 4.35 -2.07 17.44
C GLU A 222 4.92 -2.88 16.26
N CYS A 223 4.08 -3.21 15.29
CA CYS A 223 4.50 -3.84 14.05
C CYS A 223 5.19 -2.87 13.09
N ALA A 224 4.62 -1.67 12.92
CA ALA A 224 5.18 -0.60 12.09
C ALA A 224 6.56 -0.12 12.61
N ASP A 225 6.73 -0.02 13.93
CA ASP A 225 7.99 0.37 14.57
C ASP A 225 9.18 -0.56 14.23
N LYS A 226 8.92 -1.77 13.72
CA LYS A 226 9.99 -2.68 13.24
C LYS A 226 10.69 -2.18 11.98
N PHE A 227 10.09 -1.22 11.26
CA PHE A 227 10.58 -0.62 10.02
C PHE A 227 11.05 0.84 10.21
N VAL A 228 11.23 1.27 11.45
CA VAL A 228 11.82 2.57 11.82
C VAL A 228 13.30 2.36 12.15
N CYS A 229 14.18 3.20 11.61
CA CYS A 229 15.61 3.14 11.91
C CYS A 229 15.89 3.68 13.33
N GLY A 230 16.77 3.01 14.08
CA GLY A 230 17.05 3.38 15.48
C GLY A 230 17.90 4.65 15.65
N PRO A 231 17.97 5.24 16.87
CA PRO A 231 18.82 6.40 17.14
C PRO A 231 20.32 6.13 16.94
N ASP A 232 20.76 4.89 17.22
CA ASP A 232 22.16 4.50 17.05
C ASP A 232 22.55 4.32 15.57
N THR A 233 21.56 4.15 14.67
CA THR A 233 21.80 4.08 13.23
C THR A 233 21.94 5.47 12.62
N SER A 234 21.79 6.57 13.37
CA SER A 234 21.95 7.96 12.89
C SER A 234 23.36 8.52 13.08
N THR A 235 24.27 7.80 13.77
CA THR A 235 25.65 8.28 13.99
C THR A 235 26.54 8.01 12.78
N ALA A 236 27.33 9.02 12.40
CA ALA A 236 28.19 9.03 11.23
C ALA A 236 29.60 8.49 11.52
N ALA A 237 30.07 7.63 10.59
CA ALA A 237 31.45 7.28 10.20
C ALA A 237 32.23 6.17 10.95
N PRO A 238 33.19 5.49 10.28
CA PRO A 238 33.42 5.34 8.84
C PRO A 238 32.98 3.94 8.36
N ALA A 239 32.17 3.87 7.30
CA ALA A 239 31.96 2.61 6.59
C ALA A 239 33.30 2.14 6.01
N GLU A 240 33.59 0.84 6.08
CA GLU A 240 34.48 0.28 5.08
C GLU A 240 33.92 0.66 3.69
N LEU A 241 34.79 1.02 2.75
CA LEU A 241 34.47 1.66 1.46
C LEU A 241 33.41 0.96 0.58
N ASN A 242 32.90 -0.21 0.98
CA ASN A 242 31.97 -1.06 0.22
C ASN A 242 30.70 -1.49 0.99
N GLU A 243 30.43 -1.02 2.21
CA GLU A 243 29.22 -1.42 2.93
C GLU A 243 28.05 -0.44 2.69
N ASP A 244 27.02 -0.91 1.99
CA ASP A 244 25.79 -0.17 1.76
C ASP A 244 24.87 -0.26 3.01
N LYS A 245 24.78 0.84 3.75
CA LYS A 245 24.08 0.88 5.03
C LYS A 245 22.57 0.62 4.90
N GLY A 246 21.94 1.15 3.87
CA GLY A 246 20.50 0.96 3.62
C GLY A 246 20.19 -0.50 3.33
N HIS A 247 21.01 -1.17 2.52
CA HIS A 247 20.86 -2.60 2.25
C HIS A 247 21.11 -3.48 3.48
N ASN A 248 22.13 -3.17 4.28
CA ASN A 248 22.42 -3.91 5.52
C ASN A 248 21.27 -3.81 6.54
N LEU A 249 20.73 -2.60 6.72
CA LEU A 249 19.58 -2.39 7.59
C LEU A 249 18.32 -3.07 7.03
N GLY A 250 18.09 -2.99 5.72
CA GLY A 250 17.03 -3.71 5.02
C GLY A 250 17.08 -5.20 5.32
N TYR A 251 18.23 -5.85 5.12
CA TYR A 251 18.43 -7.26 5.44
C TYR A 251 18.12 -7.60 6.91
N GLN A 252 18.56 -6.76 7.85
CA GLN A 252 18.26 -6.96 9.27
C GLN A 252 16.76 -6.84 9.57
N MET A 253 16.06 -5.89 8.95
CA MET A 253 14.62 -5.73 9.05
C MET A 253 13.90 -6.97 8.50
N THR A 254 14.31 -7.49 7.34
CA THR A 254 13.75 -8.71 6.74
C THR A 254 13.86 -9.89 7.71
N LYS A 255 15.05 -10.13 8.26
CA LYS A 255 15.31 -11.21 9.23
C LYS A 255 14.49 -11.08 10.50
N LYS A 256 14.44 -9.87 11.06
CA LYS A 256 13.74 -9.59 12.32
C LYS A 256 12.23 -9.79 12.18
N THR A 257 11.69 -9.45 11.02
CA THR A 257 10.25 -9.53 10.72
C THR A 257 9.83 -10.88 10.14
N LYS A 258 10.78 -11.71 9.72
CA LYS A 258 10.57 -12.99 9.02
C LYS A 258 9.84 -12.83 7.69
N LEU A 259 10.08 -11.71 7.01
CA LEU A 259 9.59 -11.50 5.64
C LEU A 259 10.32 -12.38 4.63
N ASP A 260 11.48 -12.96 5.00
CA ASP A 260 12.17 -13.96 4.19
C ASP A 260 11.58 -15.37 4.30
N ASP A 261 10.68 -15.63 5.25
CA ASP A 261 10.12 -16.95 5.55
C ASP A 261 8.62 -17.04 5.20
N ILE A 262 8.15 -16.19 4.27
CA ILE A 262 6.75 -16.18 3.80
C ILE A 262 6.41 -17.48 3.04
N TYR A 263 7.35 -17.94 2.21
CA TYR A 263 7.14 -19.10 1.36
C TYR A 263 7.82 -20.34 1.92
N LEU A 264 7.02 -21.39 2.12
CA LEU A 264 7.49 -22.73 2.41
C LEU A 264 8.27 -23.21 1.21
N ASN A 265 9.59 -23.18 1.36
CA ASN A 265 10.44 -23.96 0.50
C ASN A 265 10.55 -25.34 1.16
N SER A 266 10.21 -26.41 0.44
CA SER A 266 10.41 -27.81 0.86
C SER A 266 11.91 -28.09 0.92
N SER A 267 12.59 -27.43 1.86
CA SER A 267 14.03 -27.26 2.02
C SER A 267 14.78 -28.54 2.36
N GLN A 268 14.13 -29.70 2.23
CA GLN A 268 14.80 -30.99 2.21
C GLN A 268 14.92 -31.60 0.80
N ASP A 269 14.23 -31.09 -0.23
CA ASP A 269 14.25 -31.67 -1.59
C ASP A 269 14.34 -30.66 -2.76
N SER A 270 14.15 -29.36 -2.56
CA SER A 270 14.05 -28.39 -3.66
C SER A 270 15.31 -27.53 -3.85
N ASN A 271 16.01 -27.72 -4.98
CA ASN A 271 17.14 -26.91 -5.46
C ASN A 271 16.73 -25.51 -5.98
N LEU A 272 15.62 -24.94 -5.50
CA LEU A 272 15.09 -23.67 -5.99
C LEU A 272 16.06 -22.54 -5.62
N SER A 273 16.38 -21.66 -6.56
CA SER A 273 17.19 -20.49 -6.25
C SER A 273 16.36 -19.45 -5.49
N PHE A 274 17.03 -18.67 -4.66
CA PHE A 274 16.40 -17.59 -3.91
C PHE A 274 17.35 -16.40 -3.88
N HIS A 275 16.87 -15.25 -4.33
CA HIS A 275 17.61 -13.99 -4.36
C HIS A 275 16.79 -12.94 -3.64
N HIS A 276 17.44 -12.13 -2.82
CA HIS A 276 16.76 -11.11 -2.03
C HIS A 276 17.54 -9.81 -2.07
N ASP A 277 16.81 -8.74 -2.34
CA ASP A 277 17.27 -7.37 -2.31
C ASP A 277 16.35 -6.57 -1.39
N ALA A 278 16.87 -5.98 -0.33
CA ALA A 278 16.09 -5.16 0.59
C ALA A 278 16.84 -3.89 0.92
N PHE A 279 16.10 -2.83 1.17
CA PHE A 279 16.62 -1.52 1.52
C PHE A 279 15.76 -0.92 2.64
N ALA A 280 16.41 -0.38 3.66
CA ALA A 280 15.77 0.41 4.71
C ALA A 280 16.05 1.90 4.49
N PHE A 281 15.00 2.70 4.50
CA PHE A 281 15.08 4.15 4.33
C PHE A 281 15.28 4.83 5.69
N THR A 282 15.99 5.95 5.70
CA THR A 282 16.24 6.74 6.91
C THR A 282 15.43 8.04 6.83
N PRO A 283 14.65 8.40 7.88
CA PRO A 283 14.61 7.78 9.21
C PRO A 283 13.76 6.50 9.31
N CYS A 284 12.89 6.22 8.35
CA CYS A 284 12.07 5.02 8.34
C CYS A 284 11.62 4.65 6.93
N GLY A 285 11.14 3.41 6.79
CA GLY A 285 10.65 2.86 5.53
C GLY A 285 11.42 1.60 5.14
N TYR A 286 10.78 0.74 4.36
CA TYR A 286 11.38 -0.50 3.85
C TYR A 286 10.87 -0.82 2.46
N SER A 287 11.76 -1.29 1.58
CA SER A 287 11.39 -1.86 0.29
C SER A 287 12.22 -3.09 0.01
N SER A 288 11.62 -4.10 -0.62
CA SER A 288 12.32 -5.33 -0.95
C SER A 288 11.75 -6.05 -2.13
N ASN A 289 12.65 -6.59 -2.95
CA ASN A 289 12.38 -7.54 -4.02
C ASN A 289 12.98 -8.89 -3.67
N MET A 290 12.18 -9.94 -3.80
CA MET A 290 12.63 -11.32 -3.71
C MET A 290 12.35 -12.04 -5.01
N VAL A 291 13.30 -12.83 -5.47
CA VAL A 291 13.17 -13.68 -6.66
C VAL A 291 13.38 -15.14 -6.27
N LEU A 292 12.41 -15.99 -6.61
CA LEU A 292 12.38 -17.41 -6.36
C LEU A 292 12.41 -18.18 -7.70
N ASP A 293 13.21 -19.25 -7.74
CA ASP A 293 13.35 -20.13 -8.91
C ASP A 293 13.70 -19.38 -10.20
N GLU A 294 14.54 -18.36 -10.09
CA GLU A 294 14.97 -17.46 -11.17
C GLU A 294 13.87 -16.65 -11.87
N LYS A 295 12.57 -16.91 -11.66
CA LYS A 295 11.49 -16.31 -12.46
C LYS A 295 10.30 -15.75 -11.67
N TYR A 296 10.03 -16.26 -10.47
CA TYR A 296 8.93 -15.73 -9.67
C TYR A 296 9.43 -14.66 -8.73
N TYR A 297 8.61 -13.65 -8.45
CA TYR A 297 8.96 -12.60 -7.52
C TYR A 297 7.87 -12.38 -6.49
N TYR A 298 8.28 -11.79 -5.37
CA TYR A 298 7.40 -10.99 -4.55
C TYR A 298 8.10 -9.70 -4.13
N THR A 299 7.32 -8.64 -3.95
CA THR A 299 7.80 -7.33 -3.53
C THR A 299 7.02 -6.82 -2.33
N LEU A 300 7.69 -6.05 -1.48
CA LEU A 300 7.13 -5.42 -0.29
C LEU A 300 7.56 -3.95 -0.24
N HIS A 301 6.61 -3.06 0.03
CA HIS A 301 6.88 -1.65 0.32
C HIS A 301 6.17 -1.28 1.63
N VAL A 302 6.85 -0.55 2.51
CA VAL A 302 6.34 -0.24 3.85
C VAL A 302 6.66 1.21 4.21
N THR A 303 5.61 1.98 4.49
CA THR A 303 5.67 3.28 5.17
C THR A 303 5.12 3.10 6.60
N PRO A 304 5.98 3.21 7.64
CA PRO A 304 5.57 2.94 9.03
C PRO A 304 5.00 4.16 9.76
N GLU A 305 4.92 5.33 9.14
CA GLU A 305 4.59 6.58 9.79
C GLU A 305 3.21 6.57 10.45
N LYS A 306 3.16 7.10 11.68
CA LYS A 306 1.93 7.16 12.45
C LYS A 306 0.91 8.08 11.79
N GLY A 307 -0.28 7.54 11.50
CA GLY A 307 -1.43 8.28 10.97
C GLY A 307 -1.70 8.03 9.49
N TRP A 308 -0.71 7.57 8.73
CA TRP A 308 -0.87 7.16 7.33
C TRP A 308 -0.09 5.89 6.98
N SER A 309 0.33 5.11 7.98
CA SER A 309 1.06 3.86 7.82
C SER A 309 0.43 2.96 6.76
N TYR A 310 1.27 2.45 5.86
CA TYR A 310 0.90 1.67 4.71
C TYR A 310 1.90 0.54 4.50
N ALA A 311 1.41 -0.60 4.04
CA ALA A 311 2.26 -1.65 3.53
C ALA A 311 1.59 -2.33 2.33
N SER A 312 2.39 -2.73 1.37
CA SER A 312 1.95 -3.52 0.23
C SER A 312 2.76 -4.81 0.13
N PHE A 313 2.09 -5.84 -0.39
CA PHE A 313 2.71 -7.08 -0.81
C PHE A 313 2.15 -7.42 -2.18
N GLU A 314 3.01 -7.82 -3.10
CA GLU A 314 2.63 -8.35 -4.41
C GLU A 314 3.49 -9.56 -4.75
N SER A 315 2.91 -10.58 -5.36
CA SER A 315 3.62 -11.78 -5.77
C SER A 315 2.98 -12.43 -6.99
N ASN A 316 3.81 -13.03 -7.84
CA ASN A 316 3.38 -13.90 -8.93
C ASN A 316 3.76 -15.37 -8.71
N ILE A 317 4.10 -15.75 -7.48
CA ILE A 317 4.54 -17.11 -7.13
C ILE A 317 3.33 -18.06 -7.14
N PRO A 318 3.32 -19.12 -7.97
CA PRO A 318 2.30 -20.17 -7.94
C PRO A 318 2.50 -21.05 -6.71
N VAL A 319 1.98 -20.59 -5.57
CA VAL A 319 2.31 -21.10 -4.23
C VAL A 319 1.95 -22.58 -4.09
N PHE A 320 0.79 -22.95 -4.61
CA PHE A 320 0.29 -24.31 -4.52
C PHE A 320 1.18 -25.28 -5.28
N ASP A 321 1.62 -24.91 -6.49
CA ASP A 321 2.43 -25.78 -7.34
C ASP A 321 3.87 -25.91 -6.83
N LEU A 322 4.50 -24.78 -6.48
CA LEU A 322 5.88 -24.76 -5.97
C LEU A 322 6.01 -25.46 -4.62
N SER A 323 4.98 -25.37 -3.77
CA SER A 323 4.97 -26.06 -2.48
C SER A 323 4.52 -27.52 -2.56
N GLN A 324 4.11 -28.00 -3.74
CA GLN A 324 3.50 -29.33 -3.94
C GLN A 324 2.26 -29.54 -3.07
N GLY A 325 1.40 -28.52 -3.00
CA GLY A 325 0.15 -28.50 -2.24
C GLY A 325 0.31 -28.38 -0.72
N LYS A 326 1.52 -28.06 -0.23
CA LYS A 326 1.81 -27.88 1.21
C LYS A 326 1.50 -26.48 1.73
N GLN A 327 1.42 -25.50 0.84
CA GLN A 327 1.10 -24.10 1.13
C GLN A 327 0.20 -23.55 0.04
N ASP A 328 -0.60 -22.54 0.37
CA ASP A 328 -1.36 -21.74 -0.60
C ASP A 328 -1.32 -20.24 -0.27
N ASN A 329 -1.99 -19.42 -1.09
CA ASN A 329 -2.04 -17.96 -0.87
C ASN A 329 -2.81 -17.55 0.39
N LEU A 330 -3.68 -18.39 0.97
CA LEU A 330 -4.28 -18.11 2.27
C LEU A 330 -3.23 -18.21 3.39
N ASP A 331 -2.37 -19.23 3.37
CA ASP A 331 -1.26 -19.34 4.32
C ASP A 331 -0.31 -18.14 4.24
N VAL A 332 0.03 -17.73 3.01
CA VAL A 332 0.87 -16.55 2.73
C VAL A 332 0.22 -15.28 3.29
N LEU A 333 -1.07 -15.08 3.03
CA LEU A 333 -1.82 -13.93 3.55
C LEU A 333 -1.84 -13.92 5.08
N LEU A 334 -2.07 -15.06 5.73
CA LEU A 334 -2.06 -15.13 7.20
C LEU A 334 -0.69 -14.77 7.78
N HIS A 335 0.41 -15.17 7.13
CA HIS A 335 1.76 -14.77 7.54
C HIS A 335 1.96 -13.26 7.41
N ILE A 336 1.57 -12.66 6.28
CA ILE A 336 1.65 -11.21 6.04
C ILE A 336 0.84 -10.43 7.09
N LEU A 337 -0.42 -10.83 7.33
CA LEU A 337 -1.27 -10.22 8.34
C LEU A 337 -0.69 -10.35 9.74
N ASN A 338 0.02 -11.45 10.04
CA ASN A 338 0.70 -11.63 11.31
C ASN A 338 1.89 -10.67 11.48
N VAL A 339 2.59 -10.32 10.40
CA VAL A 339 3.72 -9.36 10.44
C VAL A 339 3.23 -7.93 10.67
N PHE A 340 2.18 -7.51 9.97
CA PHE A 340 1.76 -6.11 9.89
C PHE A 340 0.54 -5.75 10.75
N GLN A 341 -0.32 -6.71 11.06
CA GLN A 341 -1.54 -6.53 11.88
C GLN A 341 -2.39 -5.31 11.49
N PRO A 342 -2.74 -5.11 10.20
CA PRO A 342 -3.43 -3.90 9.75
C PRO A 342 -4.84 -3.79 10.29
N ARG A 343 -5.33 -2.57 10.51
CA ARG A 343 -6.75 -2.37 10.81
C ARG A 343 -7.63 -2.55 9.58
N GLU A 344 -7.17 -2.15 8.40
CA GLU A 344 -7.89 -2.32 7.14
C GLU A 344 -6.93 -2.83 6.07
N PHE A 345 -7.37 -3.84 5.31
CA PHE A 345 -6.65 -4.30 4.13
C PHE A 345 -7.60 -4.65 2.99
N SER A 346 -7.07 -4.61 1.77
CA SER A 346 -7.72 -5.15 0.57
C SER A 346 -6.77 -6.10 -0.12
N MET A 347 -7.31 -7.09 -0.81
CA MET A 347 -6.54 -8.02 -1.63
C MET A 347 -7.14 -8.16 -3.02
N THR A 348 -6.27 -8.37 -4.01
CA THR A 348 -6.64 -8.80 -5.35
C THR A 348 -5.90 -10.07 -5.70
N PHE A 349 -6.59 -11.02 -6.32
CA PHE A 349 -6.01 -12.24 -6.84
C PHE A 349 -6.46 -12.43 -8.28
N PHE A 350 -5.51 -12.37 -9.20
CA PHE A 350 -5.69 -12.67 -10.62
C PHE A 350 -5.23 -14.11 -10.87
N THR A 351 -6.01 -14.86 -11.65
CA THR A 351 -5.65 -16.21 -12.10
C THR A 351 -6.31 -16.50 -13.44
N LYS A 352 -5.59 -17.13 -14.37
CA LYS A 352 -6.23 -17.70 -15.58
C LYS A 352 -7.02 -18.96 -15.28
N ASN A 353 -6.61 -19.69 -14.25
CA ASN A 353 -7.23 -20.94 -13.84
C ASN A 353 -8.38 -20.68 -12.84
N SER A 354 -9.62 -20.84 -13.31
CA SER A 354 -10.84 -20.69 -12.49
C SER A 354 -10.95 -21.73 -11.36
N GLU A 355 -10.31 -22.89 -11.54
CA GLU A 355 -10.33 -23.99 -10.60
C GLU A 355 -9.18 -23.94 -9.59
N ASN A 356 -8.35 -22.89 -9.63
CA ASN A 356 -7.18 -22.68 -8.78
C ASN A 356 -7.52 -22.89 -7.28
N PRO A 357 -6.80 -23.78 -6.57
CA PRO A 357 -7.07 -24.07 -5.16
C PRO A 357 -6.97 -22.84 -4.24
N SER A 358 -6.00 -21.96 -4.49
CA SER A 358 -5.83 -20.70 -3.76
C SER A 358 -7.05 -19.80 -3.94
N PHE A 359 -7.56 -19.67 -5.17
CA PHE A 359 -8.76 -18.90 -5.46
C PHE A 359 -9.95 -19.36 -4.61
N LYS A 360 -10.22 -20.68 -4.58
CA LYS A 360 -11.33 -21.27 -3.83
C LYS A 360 -11.20 -21.07 -2.31
N LYS A 361 -9.99 -21.16 -1.76
CA LYS A 361 -9.72 -20.96 -0.33
C LYS A 361 -9.82 -19.49 0.07
N LEU A 362 -9.23 -18.59 -0.70
CA LEU A 362 -9.34 -17.14 -0.49
C LEU A 362 -10.81 -16.67 -0.56
N LEU A 363 -11.62 -17.28 -1.43
CA LEU A 363 -13.06 -17.01 -1.49
C LEU A 363 -13.80 -17.39 -0.20
N ARG A 364 -13.22 -18.17 0.73
CA ARG A 364 -13.83 -18.55 2.01
C ARG A 364 -13.06 -18.01 3.22
N ILE A 365 -12.17 -17.03 3.00
CA ILE A 365 -11.30 -16.50 4.05
C ILE A 365 -12.06 -15.91 5.24
N ASP A 366 -13.30 -15.45 5.04
CA ASP A 366 -14.15 -14.92 6.10
C ASP A 366 -14.44 -15.95 7.21
N GLU A 367 -14.29 -17.26 6.91
CA GLU A 367 -14.36 -18.34 7.90
C GLU A 367 -13.09 -18.43 8.78
N SER A 368 -11.95 -17.97 8.26
CA SER A 368 -10.64 -18.06 8.92
C SER A 368 -10.24 -16.78 9.67
N LEU A 369 -10.76 -15.61 9.28
CA LEU A 369 -10.42 -14.30 9.86
C LEU A 369 -11.53 -13.76 10.77
N SER A 370 -11.72 -14.39 11.93
CA SER A 370 -12.82 -14.08 12.85
C SER A 370 -12.76 -12.67 13.45
N GLU A 371 -11.59 -12.05 13.51
CA GLU A 371 -11.36 -10.70 14.02
C GLU A 371 -11.63 -9.61 12.99
N TYR A 372 -11.86 -9.95 11.71
CA TYR A 372 -12.20 -9.01 10.66
C TYR A 372 -13.69 -9.07 10.29
N ILE A 373 -14.18 -7.99 9.70
CA ILE A 373 -15.44 -7.92 8.97
C ILE A 373 -15.16 -7.72 7.49
N THR A 374 -15.85 -8.47 6.65
CA THR A 374 -15.82 -8.30 5.20
C THR A 374 -16.63 -7.06 4.82
N LEU A 375 -15.99 -6.10 4.15
CA LEU A 375 -16.63 -4.90 3.62
C LEU A 375 -17.08 -5.10 2.18
N ASP A 376 -16.21 -5.69 1.36
CA ASP A 376 -16.45 -5.99 -0.06
C ASP A 376 -15.90 -7.38 -0.40
N LYS A 377 -16.60 -8.10 -1.28
CA LYS A 377 -16.20 -9.41 -1.82
C LYS A 377 -16.77 -9.53 -3.23
N ILE A 378 -15.90 -9.43 -4.24
CA ILE A 378 -16.29 -9.27 -5.64
C ILE A 378 -15.44 -10.20 -6.49
N VAL A 379 -16.09 -10.88 -7.44
CA VAL A 379 -15.41 -11.69 -8.46
C VAL A 379 -15.78 -11.13 -9.82
N TYR A 380 -14.78 -10.86 -10.65
CA TYR A 380 -14.94 -10.51 -12.05
C TYR A 380 -14.40 -11.62 -12.95
N ASP A 381 -15.09 -11.83 -14.05
CA ASP A 381 -14.66 -12.62 -15.19
C ASP A 381 -14.15 -11.64 -16.26
N LEU A 382 -12.86 -11.66 -16.54
CA LEU A 382 -12.11 -10.67 -17.33
C LEU A 382 -11.39 -11.35 -18.50
N ASP A 383 -12.09 -11.57 -19.61
CA ASP A 383 -11.57 -12.23 -20.83
C ASP A 383 -10.95 -13.61 -20.54
N ASP A 384 -9.65 -13.69 -20.26
CA ASP A 384 -8.88 -14.88 -19.91
C ASP A 384 -8.44 -14.94 -18.43
N TYR A 385 -8.84 -13.97 -17.60
CA TYR A 385 -8.53 -13.93 -16.17
C TYR A 385 -9.78 -13.88 -15.28
N HIS A 386 -9.69 -14.51 -14.12
CA HIS A 386 -10.59 -14.26 -13.00
C HIS A 386 -9.91 -13.32 -11.99
N LEU A 387 -10.58 -12.22 -11.68
CA LEU A 387 -10.18 -11.30 -10.62
C LEU A 387 -11.06 -11.53 -9.40
N PHE A 388 -10.43 -11.91 -8.29
CA PHE A 388 -11.05 -11.84 -6.97
C PHE A 388 -10.56 -10.62 -6.21
N TYR A 389 -11.49 -9.75 -5.81
CA TYR A 389 -11.23 -8.61 -4.93
C TYR A 389 -11.96 -8.78 -3.61
N MET A 390 -11.26 -8.53 -2.51
CA MET A 390 -11.87 -8.52 -1.19
C MET A 390 -11.30 -7.40 -0.33
N LYS A 391 -12.16 -6.80 0.49
CA LYS A 391 -11.78 -5.75 1.44
C LYS A 391 -12.28 -6.11 2.83
N LEU A 392 -11.40 -5.99 3.82
CA LEU A 392 -11.68 -6.35 5.20
C LEU A 392 -11.23 -5.26 6.17
N GLN A 393 -11.92 -5.17 7.30
CA GLN A 393 -11.58 -4.26 8.39
C GLN A 393 -11.67 -4.98 9.74
N LYS A 394 -10.72 -4.75 10.63
CA LYS A 394 -10.68 -5.33 11.98
C LYS A 394 -11.88 -4.86 12.79
N LYS A 395 -12.51 -5.78 13.52
CA LYS A 395 -13.63 -5.48 14.42
C LYS A 395 -13.19 -4.46 15.46
N TYR A 396 -14.07 -3.51 15.76
CA TYR A 396 -13.80 -2.53 16.80
C TYR A 396 -13.82 -3.22 18.16
N GLU A 397 -12.65 -3.54 18.70
CA GLU A 397 -12.53 -3.91 20.10
C GLU A 397 -12.57 -2.62 20.92
N LYS A 398 -13.59 -2.49 21.77
CA LYS A 398 -13.56 -1.46 22.81
C LYS A 398 -12.29 -1.74 23.62
N PRO A 399 -11.38 -0.76 23.80
CA PRO A 399 -10.25 -0.97 24.68
C PRO A 399 -10.80 -1.44 26.04
N PRO A 400 -10.17 -2.43 26.69
CA PRO A 400 -10.58 -2.81 28.03
C PRO A 400 -10.62 -1.53 28.85
N LEU A 401 -11.79 -1.24 29.44
CA LEU A 401 -11.93 -0.14 30.39
C LEU A 401 -10.73 -0.26 31.33
N PRO A 402 -9.90 0.79 31.47
CA PRO A 402 -8.77 0.72 32.37
C PRO A 402 -9.29 0.19 33.69
N ALA A 403 -8.71 -0.93 34.15
CA ALA A 403 -9.04 -1.49 35.46
C ALA A 403 -9.05 -0.30 36.41
N VAL A 404 -10.16 -0.13 37.15
CA VAL A 404 -10.42 1.01 38.03
C VAL A 404 -9.32 1.08 39.08
N LEU A 405 -8.15 1.58 38.69
CA LEU A 405 -7.03 1.79 39.54
C LEU A 405 -7.27 3.18 40.12
N HIS A 406 -8.00 3.15 41.23
CA HIS A 406 -8.02 4.23 42.21
C HIS A 406 -8.66 5.55 41.78
N ILE A 407 -9.94 5.51 41.39
CA ILE A 407 -10.82 6.70 41.55
C ILE A 407 -10.89 7.13 43.03
N HIS A 408 -10.66 6.21 43.97
CA HIS A 408 -10.60 6.52 45.40
C HIS A 408 -9.45 7.49 45.78
N THR A 409 -8.29 7.44 45.12
CA THR A 409 -7.17 8.35 45.46
C THR A 409 -7.37 9.75 44.88
N TYR A 410 -8.05 9.86 43.73
CA TYR A 410 -8.39 11.15 43.12
C TYR A 410 -9.52 11.88 43.86
N LEU A 411 -10.57 11.16 44.28
CA LEU A 411 -11.63 11.72 45.11
C LEU A 411 -11.11 12.14 46.50
N HIS A 412 -10.21 11.37 47.12
CA HIS A 412 -9.63 11.73 48.41
C HIS A 412 -8.72 12.97 48.31
N LYS A 413 -7.96 13.12 47.21
CA LYS A 413 -7.16 14.33 46.96
C LYS A 413 -8.05 15.55 46.67
N MET A 414 -9.15 15.40 45.96
CA MET A 414 -10.14 16.47 45.74
C MET A 414 -10.81 16.93 47.04
N VAL A 415 -11.21 15.99 47.92
CA VAL A 415 -11.82 16.33 49.22
C VAL A 415 -10.82 17.02 50.17
N LEU A 416 -9.55 16.60 50.15
CA LEU A 416 -8.47 17.25 50.91
C LEU A 416 -8.14 18.65 50.36
N TYR A 417 -8.17 18.83 49.04
CA TYR A 417 -7.94 20.14 48.40
C TYR A 417 -9.08 21.13 48.72
N TYR A 418 -10.33 20.69 48.69
CA TYR A 418 -11.48 21.51 49.09
C TYR A 418 -11.50 21.82 50.60
N SER A 419 -11.02 20.92 51.46
CA SER A 419 -10.85 21.20 52.90
C SER A 419 -9.67 22.14 53.21
N ALA A 420 -8.62 22.15 52.39
CA ALA A 420 -7.50 23.07 52.56
C ALA A 420 -7.86 24.51 52.12
N ILE A 421 -8.68 24.65 51.08
CA ILE A 421 -9.13 25.97 50.59
C ILE A 421 -10.11 26.63 51.58
N SER A 422 -10.97 25.87 52.27
CA SER A 422 -11.88 26.43 53.27
C SER A 422 -11.18 26.94 54.55
N CYS A 423 -9.94 26.50 54.82
CA CYS A 423 -9.12 26.99 55.93
C CYS A 423 -8.28 28.25 55.59
N LEU A 424 -8.22 28.67 54.32
CA LEU A 424 -7.41 29.81 53.87
C LEU A 424 -8.22 31.08 53.57
N ILE A 425 -9.53 31.09 53.86
CA ILE A 425 -10.38 32.27 53.67
C ILE A 425 -10.47 33.04 55.01
N PRO A 426 -9.94 34.28 55.10
CA PRO A 426 -10.13 35.13 56.27
C PRO A 426 -11.62 35.43 56.49
N SER A 427 -12.05 35.45 57.74
CA SER A 427 -13.46 35.56 58.19
C SER A 427 -14.12 36.93 57.94
N THR A 428 -13.83 37.60 56.83
CA THR A 428 -14.39 38.91 56.51
C THR A 428 -14.81 38.99 55.06
N TYR A 429 -15.73 38.13 54.60
CA TYR A 429 -16.54 38.45 53.42
C TYR A 429 -17.97 37.92 53.55
N ASN A 430 -18.87 38.74 53.01
CA ASN A 430 -20.29 38.86 53.30
C ASN A 430 -21.12 37.60 52.97
N LYS A 431 -21.99 37.18 53.91
CA LYS A 431 -22.99 36.12 53.69
C LYS A 431 -24.06 36.64 52.71
N ASN A 432 -23.89 36.45 51.40
CA ASN A 432 -25.00 36.47 50.43
C ASN A 432 -24.68 35.93 49.03
N ALA A 433 -23.57 35.22 48.82
CA ALA A 433 -23.24 34.61 47.52
C ALA A 433 -22.79 33.16 47.69
N MET A 434 -23.71 32.27 48.06
CA MET A 434 -23.49 30.82 48.01
C MET A 434 -24.81 30.10 47.77
N ASN A 435 -25.36 30.32 46.60
CA ASN A 435 -26.28 29.41 45.93
C ASN A 435 -25.84 29.40 44.47
N ILE A 436 -25.89 28.23 43.83
CA ILE A 436 -25.34 27.91 42.50
C ILE A 436 -23.92 27.34 42.57
N ILE A 437 -23.84 26.02 42.75
CA ILE A 437 -23.21 25.04 41.83
C ILE A 437 -23.40 23.66 42.49
N THR A 438 -24.43 22.93 42.06
CA THR A 438 -24.56 21.49 42.26
C THR A 438 -24.30 20.81 40.91
N PRO A 439 -23.49 19.73 40.84
CA PRO A 439 -23.23 19.04 39.59
C PRO A 439 -24.46 18.21 39.16
N PRO A 440 -24.82 18.14 37.86
CA PRO A 440 -25.95 17.32 37.42
C PRO A 440 -25.55 15.85 37.36
N PHE A 441 -26.22 15.02 38.16
CA PHE A 441 -26.32 13.58 37.95
C PHE A 441 -27.18 13.31 36.71
N LEU A 442 -26.63 12.63 35.70
CA LEU A 442 -27.40 12.06 34.59
C LEU A 442 -27.86 10.64 34.97
N THR A 443 -29.10 10.52 35.43
CA THR A 443 -29.84 9.26 35.48
C THR A 443 -30.66 9.10 34.19
N SER A 444 -30.56 7.91 33.60
CA SER A 444 -31.36 7.46 32.47
C SER A 444 -32.83 7.28 32.88
N GLN A 445 -33.76 7.80 32.07
CA GLN A 445 -35.07 7.17 31.78
C GLN A 445 -35.87 8.00 30.75
N ASN A 446 -36.19 7.32 29.64
CA ASN A 446 -37.37 7.44 28.78
C ASN A 446 -38.21 8.73 28.78
N ILE A 447 -38.45 9.29 27.58
CA ILE A 447 -39.80 9.53 27.03
C ILE A 447 -39.68 9.58 25.49
N GLY A 448 -40.43 8.70 24.82
CA GLY A 448 -40.71 8.79 23.40
C GLY A 448 -42.05 9.48 23.11
N ARG A 449 -42.26 9.73 21.81
CA ARG A 449 -43.50 10.09 21.07
C ARG A 449 -43.74 11.58 20.70
N LYS A 450 -43.45 11.83 19.41
CA LYS A 450 -44.39 12.13 18.29
C LYS A 450 -45.08 13.51 18.18
N LEU A 451 -45.11 13.95 16.90
CA LEU A 451 -45.97 14.96 16.21
C LEU A 451 -45.43 16.41 16.24
N ALA A 452 -45.41 17.22 15.18
CA ALA A 452 -45.89 17.13 13.79
C ALA A 452 -45.18 18.23 12.93
N GLU A 453 -45.24 18.08 11.59
CA GLU A 453 -44.88 19.12 10.60
C GLU A 453 -45.75 20.39 10.72
N PRO A 454 -45.33 21.53 10.12
CA PRO A 454 -45.94 21.87 8.83
C PRO A 454 -44.99 22.48 7.78
N ARG A 455 -45.44 22.35 6.53
CA ARG A 455 -44.91 22.93 5.28
C ARG A 455 -45.02 24.46 5.24
N GLY A 456 -44.10 25.11 4.51
CA GLY A 456 -44.30 26.46 3.97
C GLY A 456 -43.00 27.13 3.50
N GLY A 457 -42.86 27.35 2.19
CA GLY A 457 -41.65 27.91 1.57
C GLY A 457 -41.56 29.45 1.56
N GLY A 458 -40.36 29.95 1.24
CA GLY A 458 -40.13 31.37 0.93
C GLY A 458 -38.64 31.73 0.88
N LYS A 459 -38.10 31.94 -0.33
CA LYS A 459 -36.78 32.54 -0.58
C LYS A 459 -36.81 34.04 -0.24
N LYS A 460 -35.75 34.58 0.39
CA LYS A 460 -35.19 35.92 0.14
C LYS A 460 -33.76 36.05 0.68
N SER A 461 -32.94 36.79 -0.08
CA SER A 461 -31.50 37.06 0.04
C SER A 461 -31.16 38.20 1.03
N PRO A 462 -29.87 38.43 1.35
CA PRO A 462 -29.43 39.12 2.57
C PRO A 462 -29.06 40.59 2.38
N SER A 463 -29.35 41.44 3.38
CA SER A 463 -28.61 42.69 3.66
C SER A 463 -28.91 43.21 5.07
N GLU A 464 -27.81 43.44 5.81
CA GLU A 464 -27.54 44.44 6.86
C GLU A 464 -28.51 44.60 8.05
N PHE A 465 -28.02 44.36 9.27
CA PHE A 465 -27.83 45.42 10.28
C PHE A 465 -26.92 44.97 11.44
N LEU A 466 -26.23 45.97 11.99
CA LEU A 466 -25.11 46.02 12.92
C LEU A 466 -25.38 45.60 14.38
N ASP A 467 -24.31 45.08 15.00
CA ASP A 467 -23.75 45.47 16.31
C ASP A 467 -24.57 45.27 17.61
N GLN A 468 -24.33 44.14 18.30
CA GLN A 468 -24.36 44.03 19.77
C GLN A 468 -23.36 42.96 20.24
N THR A 469 -22.27 43.38 20.89
CA THR A 469 -21.33 42.51 21.60
C THR A 469 -21.88 42.12 22.98
N ASP A 470 -22.07 40.83 23.22
CA ASP A 470 -22.53 40.25 24.50
C ASP A 470 -21.34 39.86 25.41
N PRO A 471 -21.30 40.23 26.71
CA PRO A 471 -20.15 39.97 27.61
C PRO A 471 -19.97 38.51 28.05
N SER A 472 -20.68 37.56 27.44
CA SER A 472 -20.65 36.13 27.80
C SER A 472 -19.46 35.34 27.23
N SER A 473 -18.63 35.98 26.40
CA SER A 473 -17.53 35.34 25.65
C SER A 473 -16.17 35.32 26.37
N GLN A 474 -15.99 36.02 27.49
CA GLN A 474 -14.73 35.99 28.26
C GLN A 474 -14.65 34.84 29.28
N GLY A 475 -15.78 34.21 29.66
CA GLY A 475 -15.80 33.10 30.62
C GLY A 475 -15.44 31.73 30.01
N ILE A 476 -15.67 31.55 28.71
CA ILE A 476 -15.42 30.27 28.01
C ILE A 476 -13.95 30.15 27.62
N LEU A 477 -13.27 31.26 27.35
CA LEU A 477 -11.86 31.28 26.94
C LEU A 477 -10.92 30.84 28.09
N ALA A 478 -11.26 31.12 29.35
CA ALA A 478 -10.45 30.71 30.50
C ALA A 478 -10.54 29.20 30.81
N ALA A 479 -11.64 28.53 30.45
CA ALA A 479 -11.82 27.09 30.67
C ALA A 479 -11.11 26.23 29.61
N GLN A 480 -10.96 26.74 28.37
CA GLN A 480 -10.24 26.05 27.30
C GLN A 480 -8.71 26.14 27.45
N THR A 481 -8.16 27.21 28.02
CA THR A 481 -6.70 27.36 28.20
C THR A 481 -6.14 26.45 29.30
N PHE A 482 -6.94 26.05 30.28
CA PHE A 482 -6.45 25.19 31.38
C PHE A 482 -6.40 23.69 31.02
N PHE A 483 -7.22 23.25 30.06
CA PHE A 483 -7.24 21.85 29.60
C PHE A 483 -6.08 21.48 28.65
N LEU A 484 -5.42 22.47 28.06
CA LEU A 484 -4.29 22.28 27.14
C LEU A 484 -2.91 22.24 27.84
N SER A 485 -2.85 22.42 29.16
CA SER A 485 -1.59 22.38 29.93
C SER A 485 -1.41 21.11 30.77
N LEU A 486 -2.33 20.13 30.68
CA LEU A 486 -2.33 18.93 31.53
C LEU A 486 -2.56 17.60 30.77
N MET A 487 -2.49 17.63 29.45
CA MET A 487 -2.13 16.47 28.62
C MET A 487 -0.73 16.72 28.06
#